data_AF-A0A842XBD0-F1
#
_entry.id   AF-A0A842XBD0-F1
#
_cell.length_a   1.000
_cell.length_b   1.000
_cell.length_c   1.000
_cell.angle_alpha   90.00
_cell.angle_beta   90.00
_cell.angle_gamma   90.00
#
_symmetry.space_group_name_H-M   'P 1'
#
loop_
_entity.id
_entity.type
_entity.pdbx_description
1 polymer ?
#
loop_
_entity_poly.entity_id
_entity_poly.type
_entity_poly.pdbx_seq_one_letter_code
_entity_poly.pdbx_strand_id
1 'polypeptide(L)'
;MSVEHKKLQERYGKEKGTKIGAILGLISGWGFFFFWMGIWCSPQPRFSISILQDLPVLVPVVNFSIPFFHLIISIPFLIPGAWLAIKGVRETTLKVAETHRTEKIVTRGVYSIVRHPQYLGGLLAHVGISFLLSAWYSLLSTPLMVVLVFLISKKEEEELIREFGNEYEDYKKRVPMLIPKARVMAPKLWIKKLSREVSFVDSAIKTSTR
;
A
#
# COMPACT_ATOMS: atom_id res chain seq x y z
N MET A 1 -12.39 0.91 18.12
CA MET A 1 -12.62 2.33 18.46
C MET A 1 -11.25 2.94 18.75
N SER A 2 -10.60 3.59 17.76
CA SER A 2 -9.28 4.19 17.97
C SER A 2 -9.31 5.11 19.20
N VAL A 3 -8.32 4.97 20.08
CA VAL A 3 -8.30 5.63 21.39
C VAL A 3 -8.30 7.16 21.24
N GLU A 4 -7.73 7.68 20.14
CA GLU A 4 -7.76 9.10 19.82
C GLU A 4 -9.17 9.59 19.45
N HIS A 5 -9.96 8.82 18.69
CA HIS A 5 -11.32 9.24 18.35
C HIS A 5 -12.26 9.23 19.56
N LYS A 6 -12.13 8.26 20.47
CA LYS A 6 -12.86 8.27 21.75
C LYS A 6 -12.49 9.50 22.57
N LYS A 7 -11.19 9.80 22.71
CA LYS A 7 -10.71 11.00 23.40
C LYS A 7 -11.22 12.29 22.74
N LEU A 8 -11.25 12.36 21.42
CA LEU A 8 -11.78 13.51 20.68
C LEU A 8 -13.30 13.66 20.86
N GLN A 9 -14.04 12.55 20.87
CA GLN A 9 -15.48 12.56 21.13
C GLN A 9 -15.80 12.92 22.59
N GLU A 10 -15.02 12.44 23.55
CA GLU A 10 -15.13 12.80 24.98
C GLU A 10 -14.79 14.27 25.21
N ARG A 11 -13.77 14.81 24.54
CA ARG A 11 -13.32 16.20 24.70
C ARG A 11 -14.18 17.23 23.98
N TYR A 12 -14.66 16.93 22.76
CA TYR A 12 -15.34 17.90 21.90
C TYR A 12 -16.80 17.55 21.59
N GLY A 13 -17.31 16.43 22.10
CA GLY A 13 -18.64 15.90 21.78
C GLY A 13 -18.63 14.99 20.55
N LYS A 14 -19.61 14.07 20.48
CA LYS A 14 -19.66 12.98 19.48
C LYS A 14 -19.61 13.48 18.03
N GLU A 15 -20.32 14.56 17.71
CA GLU A 15 -20.38 15.10 16.35
C GLU A 15 -19.08 15.80 15.94
N LYS A 16 -18.58 16.74 16.76
CA LYS A 16 -17.35 17.48 16.49
C LYS A 16 -16.11 16.58 16.53
N GLY A 17 -16.03 15.66 17.50
CA GLY A 17 -14.92 14.71 17.60
C GLY A 17 -14.79 13.80 16.39
N THR A 18 -15.93 13.39 15.79
CA THR A 18 -15.93 12.58 14.56
C THR A 18 -15.45 13.40 13.36
N LYS A 19 -15.90 14.66 13.22
CA LYS A 19 -15.44 15.57 12.15
C LYS A 19 -13.93 15.86 12.26
N ILE A 20 -13.45 16.18 13.47
CA ILE A 20 -12.02 16.44 13.73
C ILE A 20 -11.19 15.19 13.41
N GLY A 21 -11.67 14.02 13.85
CA GLY A 21 -11.01 12.75 13.55
C GLY A 21 -10.87 12.48 12.05
N ALA A 22 -11.94 12.72 11.28
CA ALA A 22 -11.91 12.55 9.83
C ALA A 22 -10.93 13.52 9.15
N ILE A 23 -10.90 14.78 9.58
CA ILE A 23 -9.96 15.79 9.08
C ILE A 23 -8.52 15.39 9.39
N LEU A 24 -8.24 14.95 10.63
CA LEU A 24 -6.91 14.51 11.02
C LEU A 24 -6.44 13.29 10.22
N GLY A 25 -7.32 12.31 10.00
CA GLY A 25 -7.02 11.14 9.16
C GLY A 25 -6.74 11.51 7.71
N LEU A 26 -7.49 12.48 7.16
CA LEU A 26 -7.29 12.96 5.81
C LEU A 26 -5.96 13.73 5.68
N ILE A 27 -5.66 14.61 6.64
CA ILE A 27 -4.40 15.36 6.68
C ILE A 27 -3.20 14.43 6.86
N SER A 28 -3.29 13.43 7.73
CA SER A 28 -2.18 12.49 7.95
C SER A 28 -1.93 11.62 6.71
N GLY A 29 -2.98 11.10 6.07
CA GLY A 29 -2.88 10.29 4.85
C GLY A 29 -2.31 11.08 3.67
N TRP A 30 -2.91 12.25 3.36
CA TRP A 30 -2.43 13.08 2.25
C TRP A 30 -1.09 13.74 2.55
N GLY A 31 -0.86 14.19 3.78
CA GLY A 31 0.42 14.78 4.19
C GLY A 31 1.57 13.80 4.03
N PHE A 32 1.36 12.53 4.40
CA PHE A 32 2.32 11.46 4.13
C PHE A 32 2.57 11.31 2.62
N PHE A 33 1.52 11.23 1.80
CA PHE A 33 1.67 11.11 0.35
C PHE A 33 2.43 12.29 -0.28
N PHE A 34 2.09 13.53 0.09
CA PHE A 34 2.75 14.73 -0.43
C PHE A 34 4.20 14.84 0.02
N PHE A 35 4.52 14.43 1.24
CA PHE A 35 5.90 14.34 1.70
C PHE A 35 6.74 13.43 0.79
N TRP A 36 6.21 12.25 0.44
CA TRP A 36 6.89 11.31 -0.47
C TRP A 36 6.97 11.79 -1.91
N MET A 37 5.90 12.43 -2.40
CA MET A 37 5.90 13.07 -3.70
C MET A 37 6.97 14.16 -3.78
N GLY A 38 7.17 14.92 -2.70
CA GLY A 38 8.26 15.89 -2.58
C GLY A 38 9.64 15.24 -2.70
N ILE A 39 9.86 14.08 -2.08
CA ILE A 39 11.12 13.33 -2.21
C ILE A 39 11.36 12.87 -3.65
N TRP A 40 10.33 12.34 -4.33
CA TRP A 40 10.44 11.90 -5.72
C TRP A 40 10.66 13.04 -6.71
N CYS A 41 9.98 14.17 -6.52
CA CYS A 41 10.07 15.33 -7.40
C CYS A 41 11.23 16.29 -7.06
N SER A 42 11.87 16.11 -5.91
CA SER A 42 13.03 16.91 -5.51
C SER A 42 14.15 16.78 -6.55
N PRO A 43 14.90 17.85 -6.88
CA PRO A 43 16.08 17.76 -7.71
C PRO A 43 17.15 16.87 -7.06
N GLN A 44 17.23 15.62 -7.49
CA GLN A 44 18.21 14.67 -6.98
C GLN A 44 19.48 14.69 -7.84
N PRO A 45 20.67 14.50 -7.25
CA PRO A 45 21.87 14.26 -8.02
C PRO A 45 21.68 12.98 -8.85
N ARG A 46 21.66 13.13 -10.16
CA ARG A 46 21.53 12.01 -11.10
C ARG A 46 22.90 11.35 -11.23
N PHE A 47 23.23 10.44 -10.32
CA PHE A 47 24.41 9.60 -10.50
C PHE A 47 24.22 8.78 -11.76
N SER A 48 25.04 9.08 -12.76
CA SER A 48 25.17 8.25 -13.96
C SER A 48 26.23 7.21 -13.68
N ILE A 49 25.83 5.96 -13.54
CA ILE A 49 26.79 4.86 -13.62
C ILE A 49 27.10 4.72 -15.11
N SER A 50 28.32 5.08 -15.53
CA SER A 50 28.71 5.16 -16.95
C SER A 50 28.42 3.88 -17.74
N ILE A 51 28.44 2.72 -17.09
CA ILE A 51 28.12 1.40 -17.67
C ILE A 51 26.65 1.23 -18.11
N LEU A 52 25.73 2.04 -17.58
CA LEU A 52 24.28 1.96 -17.87
C LEU A 52 23.78 3.06 -18.83
N GLN A 53 24.66 3.95 -19.30
CA GLN A 53 24.27 5.09 -20.15
C GLN A 53 24.13 4.76 -21.64
N ASP A 54 24.80 3.72 -22.13
CA ASP A 54 25.00 3.52 -23.57
C ASP A 54 23.90 2.70 -24.30
N LEU A 55 22.72 2.54 -23.68
CA LEU A 55 21.54 1.95 -24.34
C LEU A 55 20.47 3.03 -24.55
N PRO A 56 20.57 3.84 -25.61
CA PRO A 56 19.74 5.03 -25.83
C PRO A 56 18.39 4.67 -26.45
N VAL A 57 17.68 3.70 -25.88
CA VAL A 57 16.27 3.49 -26.21
C VAL A 57 15.46 4.33 -25.24
N LEU A 58 15.30 5.60 -25.59
CA LEU A 58 14.47 6.55 -24.86
C LEU A 58 13.03 6.38 -25.29
N VAL A 59 12.15 6.01 -24.37
CA VAL A 59 10.71 5.99 -24.61
C VAL A 59 10.16 7.34 -24.15
N PRO A 60 9.54 8.16 -25.03
CA PRO A 60 8.94 9.40 -24.62
C PRO A 60 7.70 9.10 -23.76
N VAL A 61 7.77 9.42 -22.48
CA VAL A 61 6.63 9.34 -21.55
C VAL A 61 6.37 10.74 -21.01
N VAL A 62 5.28 11.37 -21.48
CA VAL A 62 4.78 12.66 -20.95
C VAL A 62 5.91 13.68 -20.76
N ASN A 63 6.61 14.03 -21.84
CA ASN A 63 7.74 14.98 -21.89
C ASN A 63 9.02 14.59 -21.12
N PHE A 64 9.12 13.38 -20.57
CA PHE A 64 10.35 12.84 -19.99
C PHE A 64 10.91 11.70 -20.86
N SER A 65 12.21 11.74 -21.11
CA SER A 65 12.96 10.64 -21.73
C SER A 65 13.42 9.68 -20.65
N ILE A 66 12.74 8.53 -20.52
CA ILE A 66 13.08 7.51 -19.51
C ILE A 66 13.88 6.39 -20.20
N PRO A 67 15.04 6.00 -19.66
CA PRO A 67 15.79 4.85 -20.15
C PRO A 67 14.98 3.54 -20.06
N PHE A 68 15.02 2.72 -21.10
CA PHE A 68 14.28 1.46 -21.17
C PHE A 68 14.56 0.50 -20.00
N PHE A 69 15.79 0.46 -19.48
CA PHE A 69 16.14 -0.40 -18.35
C PHE A 69 15.45 0.02 -17.05
N HIS A 70 15.22 1.32 -16.82
CA HIS A 70 14.44 1.78 -15.67
C HIS A 70 13.00 1.27 -15.75
N LEU A 71 12.39 1.23 -16.94
CA LEU A 71 11.06 0.67 -17.13
C LEU A 71 11.05 -0.82 -16.79
N ILE A 72 12.01 -1.59 -17.31
CA ILE A 72 12.13 -3.03 -17.02
C ILE A 72 12.27 -3.28 -15.52
N ILE A 73 13.10 -2.50 -14.82
CA ILE A 73 13.31 -2.68 -13.38
C ILE A 73 12.09 -2.23 -12.58
N SER A 74 11.39 -1.17 -13.01
CA SER A 74 10.27 -0.59 -12.24
C SER A 74 8.99 -1.43 -12.32
N ILE A 75 8.70 -2.03 -13.48
CA ILE A 75 7.45 -2.77 -13.73
C ILE A 75 7.20 -3.90 -12.71
N PRO A 76 8.19 -4.76 -12.37
CA PRO A 76 8.06 -5.79 -11.35
C PRO A 76 7.68 -5.29 -9.95
N PHE A 77 7.91 -4.01 -9.64
CA PHE A 77 7.50 -3.42 -8.37
C PHE A 77 6.16 -2.66 -8.49
N LEU A 78 5.98 -1.90 -9.58
CA LEU A 78 4.79 -1.09 -9.80
C LEU A 78 3.53 -1.95 -9.99
N ILE A 79 3.60 -3.02 -10.80
CA ILE A 79 2.41 -3.84 -11.09
C ILE A 79 1.90 -4.54 -9.82
N PRO A 80 2.73 -5.32 -9.07
CA PRO A 80 2.26 -5.95 -7.84
C PRO A 80 1.91 -4.93 -6.76
N GLY A 81 2.65 -3.82 -6.69
CA GLY A 81 2.40 -2.73 -5.75
C GLY A 81 1.03 -2.09 -5.95
N ALA A 82 0.71 -1.69 -7.18
CA ALA A 82 -0.58 -1.13 -7.55
C ALA A 82 -1.71 -2.15 -7.34
N TRP A 83 -1.48 -3.42 -7.71
CA TRP A 83 -2.46 -4.49 -7.51
C TRP A 83 -2.81 -4.68 -6.02
N LEU A 84 -1.81 -4.75 -5.14
CA LEU A 84 -1.99 -4.87 -3.69
C LEU A 84 -2.71 -3.66 -3.09
N ALA A 85 -2.33 -2.45 -3.50
CA ALA A 85 -2.96 -1.22 -3.02
C ALA A 85 -4.44 -1.16 -3.42
N ILE A 86 -4.75 -1.38 -4.70
CA ILE A 86 -6.12 -1.33 -5.22
C ILE A 86 -6.98 -2.42 -4.58
N LYS A 87 -6.50 -3.67 -4.54
CA LYS A 87 -7.25 -4.78 -3.94
C LYS A 87 -7.42 -4.59 -2.44
N GLY A 88 -6.40 -4.11 -1.75
CA GLY A 88 -6.46 -3.79 -0.33
C GLY A 88 -7.58 -2.79 -0.03
N VAL A 89 -7.62 -1.68 -0.77
CA VAL A 89 -8.68 -0.67 -0.61
C VAL A 89 -10.06 -1.22 -0.96
N ARG A 90 -10.18 -2.03 -2.02
CA ARG A 90 -11.47 -2.64 -2.42
C ARG A 90 -12.00 -3.62 -1.38
N GLU A 91 -11.13 -4.36 -0.70
CA GLU A 91 -11.52 -5.35 0.30
C GLU A 91 -11.88 -4.73 1.66
N THR A 92 -11.21 -3.65 2.07
CA THR A 92 -11.59 -2.90 3.27
C THR A 92 -12.66 -1.86 3.02
N THR A 93 -12.94 -1.48 1.77
CA THR A 93 -13.76 -0.31 1.37
C THR A 93 -13.01 1.02 1.54
N LEU A 94 -13.23 1.97 0.63
CA LEU A 94 -12.61 3.32 0.64
C LEU A 94 -12.78 4.04 1.99
N LYS A 95 -13.97 3.95 2.59
CA LYS A 95 -14.25 4.53 3.90
C LYS A 95 -13.28 4.07 4.98
N VAL A 96 -12.90 2.79 4.97
CA VAL A 96 -11.97 2.22 5.96
C VAL A 96 -10.54 2.67 5.67
N ALA A 97 -10.15 2.79 4.40
CA ALA A 97 -8.84 3.30 4.02
C ALA A 97 -8.65 4.78 4.38
N GLU A 98 -9.69 5.60 4.24
CA GLU A 98 -9.64 7.02 4.61
C GLU A 98 -9.71 7.23 6.12
N THR A 99 -10.65 6.54 6.78
CA THR A 99 -10.92 6.77 8.22
C THR A 99 -10.08 5.89 9.14
N HIS A 100 -9.27 4.97 8.58
CA HIS A 100 -8.51 3.97 9.33
C HIS A 100 -9.40 3.17 10.32
N ARG A 101 -10.68 3.03 9.99
CA ARG A 101 -11.70 2.42 10.87
C ARG A 101 -12.41 1.29 10.14
N THR A 102 -12.20 0.07 10.60
CA THR A 102 -12.99 -1.08 10.13
C THR A 102 -14.05 -1.46 11.15
N GLU A 103 -15.25 -1.81 10.69
CA GLU A 103 -16.33 -2.33 11.55
C GLU A 103 -16.23 -3.85 11.74
N LYS A 104 -15.45 -4.53 10.90
CA LYS A 104 -15.23 -5.98 10.93
C LYS A 104 -13.82 -6.33 10.45
N ILE A 105 -13.26 -7.43 10.94
CA ILE A 105 -11.95 -7.90 10.44
C ILE A 105 -12.14 -8.48 9.04
N VAL A 106 -11.42 -7.91 8.07
CA VAL A 106 -11.36 -8.44 6.71
C VAL A 106 -10.18 -9.41 6.62
N THR A 107 -10.46 -10.69 6.36
CA THR A 107 -9.45 -11.76 6.33
C THR A 107 -9.37 -12.49 4.98
N ARG A 108 -10.16 -12.05 3.98
CA ARG A 108 -10.25 -12.68 2.66
C ARG A 108 -9.29 -12.01 1.67
N GLY A 109 -9.19 -12.54 0.45
CA GLY A 109 -8.47 -11.89 -0.66
C GLY A 109 -7.00 -11.57 -0.35
N VAL A 110 -6.57 -10.33 -0.56
CA VAL A 110 -5.19 -9.89 -0.26
C VAL A 110 -4.88 -9.89 1.24
N TYR A 111 -5.89 -9.68 2.09
CA TYR A 111 -5.74 -9.79 3.55
C TYR A 111 -5.48 -11.22 4.04
N SER A 112 -5.76 -12.24 3.22
CA SER A 112 -5.33 -13.61 3.55
C SER A 112 -3.84 -13.88 3.28
N ILE A 113 -3.14 -12.96 2.61
CA ILE A 113 -1.73 -13.09 2.22
C ILE A 113 -0.83 -12.32 3.19
N VAL A 114 -1.18 -11.05 3.43
CA VAL A 114 -0.51 -10.14 4.37
C VAL A 114 -1.55 -9.30 5.08
N ARG A 115 -1.31 -8.91 6.33
CA ARG A 115 -2.28 -8.14 7.12
C ARG A 115 -2.40 -6.68 6.66
N HIS A 116 -1.32 -6.15 6.08
CA HIS A 116 -1.23 -4.76 5.62
C HIS A 116 -0.86 -4.67 4.13
N PRO A 117 -1.74 -5.13 3.21
CA PRO A 117 -1.45 -5.19 1.78
C PRO A 117 -1.27 -3.79 1.16
N GLN A 118 -1.98 -2.78 1.68
CA GLN A 118 -1.86 -1.40 1.19
C GLN A 118 -0.47 -0.83 1.48
N TYR A 119 0.08 -1.07 2.68
CA TYR A 119 1.42 -0.66 3.04
C TYR A 119 2.50 -1.39 2.27
N LEU A 120 2.35 -2.70 2.06
CA LEU A 120 3.24 -3.45 1.18
C LEU A 120 3.18 -2.90 -0.25
N GLY A 121 1.96 -2.62 -0.74
CA GLY A 121 1.75 -2.02 -2.06
C GLY A 121 2.43 -0.66 -2.21
N GLY A 122 2.33 0.19 -1.18
CA GLY A 122 3.00 1.50 -1.12
C GLY A 122 4.53 1.39 -1.10
N LEU A 123 5.09 0.44 -0.36
CA LEU A 123 6.55 0.19 -0.36
C LEU A 123 7.05 -0.27 -1.74
N LEU A 124 6.32 -1.18 -2.38
CA LEU A 124 6.64 -1.63 -3.74
C LEU A 124 6.51 -0.49 -4.75
N ALA A 125 5.43 0.29 -4.67
CA ALA A 125 5.24 1.45 -5.53
C ALA A 125 6.35 2.49 -5.33
N HIS A 126 6.78 2.74 -4.09
CA HIS A 126 7.90 3.62 -3.79
C HIS A 126 9.17 3.17 -4.49
N VAL A 127 9.55 1.90 -4.37
CA VAL A 127 10.74 1.36 -5.05
C VAL A 127 10.59 1.51 -6.57
N GLY A 128 9.44 1.11 -7.14
CA GLY A 128 9.19 1.20 -8.58
C GLY A 128 9.23 2.64 -9.13
N ILE A 129 8.61 3.60 -8.44
CA ILE A 129 8.63 5.02 -8.82
C ILE A 129 10.05 5.59 -8.72
N SER A 130 10.80 5.17 -7.70
CA SER A 130 12.18 5.63 -7.50
C SER A 130 13.09 5.22 -8.65
N PHE A 131 12.97 3.98 -9.14
CA PHE A 131 13.68 3.52 -10.34
C PHE A 131 13.17 4.23 -11.60
N LEU A 132 11.85 4.37 -11.75
CA LEU A 132 11.22 4.98 -12.93
C LEU A 132 11.71 6.43 -13.15
N LEU A 133 11.77 7.21 -12.08
CA LEU A 133 12.16 8.62 -12.10
C LEU A 133 13.68 8.82 -11.99
N SER A 134 14.48 7.75 -11.97
CA SER A 134 15.94 7.82 -11.71
C SER A 134 16.26 8.50 -10.37
N ALA A 135 15.34 8.41 -9.42
CA ALA A 135 15.39 9.04 -8.11
C ALA A 135 16.14 8.14 -7.11
N TRP A 136 17.40 7.83 -7.41
CA TRP A 136 18.22 6.86 -6.66
C TRP A 136 18.36 7.20 -5.17
N TYR A 137 18.39 8.49 -4.82
CA TYR A 137 18.48 8.92 -3.43
C TYR A 137 17.21 8.62 -2.64
N SER A 138 16.06 8.62 -3.30
CA SER A 138 14.83 8.20 -2.64
C SER A 138 14.88 6.73 -2.21
N LEU A 139 15.67 5.86 -2.86
CA LEU A 139 15.88 4.49 -2.39
C LEU A 139 16.66 4.42 -1.05
N LEU A 140 17.51 5.40 -0.74
CA LEU A 140 18.18 5.46 0.57
C LEU A 140 17.18 5.71 1.71
N SER A 141 16.02 6.28 1.40
CA SER A 141 14.93 6.44 2.37
C SER A 141 14.08 5.17 2.55
N THR A 142 14.26 4.14 1.72
CA THR A 142 13.48 2.90 1.79
C THR A 142 13.58 2.19 3.15
N PRO A 143 14.76 2.03 3.80
CA PRO A 143 14.83 1.43 5.13
C PRO A 143 14.05 2.22 6.18
N LEU A 144 14.14 3.55 6.14
CA LEU A 144 13.35 4.43 7.01
C LEU A 144 11.85 4.23 6.76
N MET A 145 11.45 4.09 5.50
CA MET A 145 10.08 3.80 5.12
C MET A 145 9.55 2.49 5.68
N VAL A 146 10.34 1.42 5.57
CA VAL A 146 9.98 0.11 6.13
C VAL A 146 9.77 0.22 7.64
N VAL A 147 10.65 0.93 8.35
CA VAL A 147 10.52 1.15 9.80
C VAL A 147 9.26 1.94 10.13
N LEU A 148 9.00 3.06 9.46
CA LEU A 148 7.81 3.88 9.71
C LEU A 148 6.52 3.10 9.45
N VAL A 149 6.43 2.41 8.31
CA VAL A 149 5.31 1.52 7.98
C VAL A 149 5.12 0.45 9.03
N PHE A 150 6.20 -0.17 9.51
CA PHE A 150 6.14 -1.19 10.55
C PHE A 150 5.60 -0.63 11.88
N LEU A 151 6.06 0.55 12.29
CA LEU A 151 5.59 1.21 13.52
C LEU A 151 4.11 1.59 13.42
N ILE A 152 3.68 2.15 12.29
CA ILE A 152 2.27 2.49 12.02
C ILE A 152 1.42 1.22 12.06
N SER A 153 1.83 0.19 11.31
CA SER A 153 1.16 -1.11 11.29
C SER A 153 1.02 -1.70 12.69
N LYS A 154 2.06 -1.63 13.52
CA LYS A 154 2.03 -2.13 14.89
C LYS A 154 1.03 -1.37 15.75
N LYS A 155 0.99 -0.03 15.66
CA LYS A 155 0.01 0.80 16.38
C LYS A 155 -1.43 0.42 15.97
N GLU A 156 -1.67 0.24 14.67
CA GLU A 156 -2.98 -0.20 14.17
C GLU A 156 -3.36 -1.60 14.69
N GLU A 157 -2.42 -2.55 14.69
CA GLU A 157 -2.68 -3.88 15.22
C GLU A 157 -3.04 -3.84 16.71
N GLU A 158 -2.38 -3.00 17.51
CA GLU A 158 -2.72 -2.83 18.93
C GLU A 158 -4.14 -2.27 19.11
N GLU A 159 -4.58 -1.36 18.24
CA GLU A 159 -5.95 -0.85 18.25
C GLU A 159 -6.97 -1.91 17.82
N LEU A 160 -6.64 -2.72 16.82
CA LEU A 160 -7.48 -3.83 16.36
C LEU A 160 -7.60 -4.94 17.41
N ILE A 161 -6.53 -5.24 18.15
CA ILE A 161 -6.57 -6.18 19.28
C ILE A 161 -7.47 -5.64 20.40
N ARG A 162 -7.41 -4.34 20.69
CA ARG A 162 -8.30 -3.72 21.69
C ARG A 162 -9.78 -3.75 21.29
N GLU A 163 -10.07 -3.69 19.99
CA GLU A 163 -11.44 -3.66 19.47
C GLU A 163 -12.04 -5.06 19.26
N PHE A 164 -11.25 -5.99 18.72
CA PHE A 164 -11.73 -7.31 18.29
C PHE A 164 -11.15 -8.48 19.12
N GLY A 165 -10.22 -8.20 20.04
CA GLY A 165 -9.68 -9.18 20.99
C GLY A 165 -9.10 -10.42 20.33
N ASN A 166 -9.56 -11.59 20.78
CA ASN A 166 -9.06 -12.90 20.36
C ASN A 166 -9.25 -13.16 18.85
N GLU A 167 -10.28 -12.58 18.23
CA GLU A 167 -10.53 -12.77 16.79
C GLU A 167 -9.35 -12.22 15.96
N TYR A 168 -8.81 -11.06 16.35
CA TYR A 168 -7.66 -10.48 15.69
C TYR A 168 -6.36 -11.21 16.02
N GLU A 169 -6.18 -11.63 17.28
CA GLU A 169 -5.00 -12.42 17.69
C GLU A 169 -4.89 -13.72 16.90
N ASP A 170 -6.00 -14.42 16.68
CA ASP A 170 -6.01 -15.64 15.90
C ASP A 170 -5.74 -15.40 14.41
N TYR A 171 -6.21 -14.28 13.87
CA TYR A 171 -5.84 -13.83 12.53
C TYR A 171 -4.34 -13.51 12.42
N LYS A 172 -3.78 -12.81 13.43
CA LYS A 172 -2.37 -12.42 13.52
C LYS A 172 -1.43 -13.63 13.51
N LYS A 173 -1.81 -14.74 14.16
CA LYS A 173 -1.04 -16.00 14.15
C LYS A 173 -0.97 -16.63 12.75
N ARG A 174 -2.02 -16.49 11.94
CA ARG A 174 -2.15 -17.16 10.63
C ARG A 174 -1.45 -16.39 9.52
N VAL A 175 -1.65 -15.08 9.44
CA VAL A 175 -1.23 -14.22 8.32
C VAL A 175 -0.09 -13.30 8.74
N PRO A 176 1.03 -13.19 8.01
CA PRO A 176 2.14 -12.29 8.35
C PRO A 176 1.78 -10.80 8.16
N MET A 177 2.54 -9.90 8.79
CA MET A 177 2.29 -8.45 8.76
C MET A 177 2.49 -7.85 7.35
N LEU A 178 3.71 -7.92 6.83
CA LEU A 178 4.13 -7.25 5.58
C LEU A 178 4.79 -8.20 4.58
N ILE A 179 5.64 -9.13 5.03
CA ILE A 179 6.35 -10.04 4.12
C ILE A 179 5.52 -11.31 3.92
N PRO A 180 5.07 -11.63 2.69
CA PRO A 180 4.32 -12.86 2.43
C PRO A 180 5.15 -14.10 2.78
N LYS A 181 4.50 -15.12 3.35
CA LYS A 181 5.16 -16.42 3.57
C LYS A 181 5.52 -17.02 2.20
N ALA A 182 6.75 -17.55 2.05
CA ALA A 182 7.23 -18.17 0.81
C ALA A 182 6.28 -19.24 0.23
N ARG A 183 5.56 -19.95 1.10
CA ARG A 183 4.53 -20.94 0.73
C ARG A 183 3.38 -20.36 -0.10
N VAL A 184 3.02 -19.10 0.13
CA VAL A 184 1.97 -18.39 -0.63
C VAL A 184 2.52 -17.91 -1.97
N MET A 185 3.80 -17.57 -2.04
CA MET A 185 4.49 -17.17 -3.29
C MET A 185 4.80 -18.34 -4.24
N ALA A 186 4.45 -19.58 -3.88
CA ALA A 186 4.61 -20.73 -4.76
C ALA A 186 3.80 -20.51 -6.05
N PRO A 187 4.43 -20.55 -7.24
CA PRO A 187 3.80 -20.16 -8.52
C PRO A 187 2.46 -20.87 -8.76
N LYS A 188 2.38 -22.17 -8.44
CA LYS A 188 1.17 -22.98 -8.64
C LYS A 188 -0.03 -22.51 -7.81
N LEU A 189 0.18 -22.07 -6.57
CA LEU A 189 -0.90 -21.58 -5.71
C LEU A 189 -1.28 -20.15 -6.06
N TRP A 190 -0.30 -19.32 -6.40
CA TRP A 190 -0.50 -17.93 -6.80
C TRP A 190 -1.27 -17.83 -8.13
N ILE A 191 -0.86 -18.59 -9.14
CA ILE A 191 -1.55 -18.67 -10.45
C ILE A 191 -2.99 -19.19 -10.28
N LYS A 192 -3.19 -20.23 -9.46
CA LYS A 192 -4.53 -20.78 -9.20
C LYS A 192 -5.44 -19.79 -8.48
N LYS A 193 -4.88 -18.95 -7.58
CA LYS A 193 -5.63 -17.90 -6.88
C LYS A 193 -5.95 -16.72 -7.79
N LEU A 194 -4.98 -16.25 -8.60
CA LEU A 194 -5.19 -15.21 -9.62
C LEU A 194 -6.23 -15.64 -10.64
N SER A 195 -6.13 -16.86 -11.17
CA SER A 195 -7.09 -17.43 -12.12
C SER A 195 -8.52 -17.42 -11.56
N ARG A 196 -8.70 -17.81 -10.29
CA ARG A 196 -10.00 -17.78 -9.62
C ARG A 196 -10.54 -16.36 -9.47
N GLU A 197 -9.70 -15.39 -9.13
CA GLU A 197 -10.13 -13.99 -8.99
C GLU A 197 -10.50 -13.35 -10.33
N VAL A 198 -9.73 -13.61 -11.39
CA VAL A 198 -10.05 -13.13 -12.75
C VAL A 198 -11.38 -13.70 -13.22
N SER A 199 -11.62 -15.00 -13.03
CA SER A 199 -12.92 -15.62 -13.39
C SER A 199 -14.12 -15.05 -12.62
N PHE A 200 -13.90 -14.60 -11.38
CA PHE A 200 -14.95 -13.99 -10.56
C PHE A 200 -15.26 -12.55 -11.00
N VAL A 201 -14.23 -11.80 -11.43
CA VAL A 201 -14.42 -10.46 -12.02
C VAL A 201 -15.20 -10.56 -13.33
N ASP A 202 -14.87 -11.52 -14.19
CA ASP A 202 -15.60 -11.74 -15.45
C ASP A 202 -17.06 -12.13 -15.23
N SER A 203 -17.34 -12.95 -14.21
CA SER A 203 -18.72 -13.31 -13.89
C SER A 203 -19.51 -12.12 -13.34
N ALA A 204 -18.89 -11.29 -12.49
CA ALA A 204 -19.52 -10.12 -11.90
C ALA A 204 -19.84 -9.04 -12.94
N ILE A 205 -18.95 -8.83 -13.92
CA ILE A 205 -19.16 -7.89 -15.03
C ILE A 205 -20.36 -8.33 -15.88
N LYS A 206 -20.45 -9.63 -16.22
CA LYS A 206 -21.58 -10.19 -16.99
C LYS A 206 -22.95 -10.03 -16.31
N THR A 207 -23.01 -10.07 -14.99
CA THR A 207 -24.25 -9.84 -14.24
C THR A 207 -24.66 -8.37 -14.10
N SER A 208 -23.73 -7.43 -14.30
CA SER A 208 -24.00 -5.99 -14.23
C SER A 208 -24.42 -5.37 -15.57
N THR A 209 -24.33 -6.12 -16.68
CA THR A 209 -24.70 -5.66 -18.04
C THR A 209 -26.05 -6.23 -18.52
N ARG A 210 -26.84 -6.80 -17.61
CA ARG A 210 -28.20 -7.28 -17.86
C ARG A 210 -29.22 -6.48 -17.06
#